data_AF-C7RW72-F1
#
_entry.id   AF-C7RW72-F1
#
_cell.length_a   1.000
_cell.length_b   1.000
_cell.length_c   1.000
_cell.angle_alpha   90.00
_cell.angle_beta   90.00
_cell.angle_gamma   90.00
#
_symmetry.space_group_name_H-M   'P 1'
#
loop_
_entity.id
_entity.type
_entity.pdbx_description
1 polymer ?
#
loop_
_entity_poly.entity_id
_entity_poly.type
_entity_poly.pdbx_seq_one_letter_code
_entity_poly.pdbx_strand_id
1 'polypeptide(L)'
;MKEIKAFIRQHRIANVLQALRDLKAADISYHNITVSQVQRPLVSEDPAQQHYAMDLAEAVVSEYKLDLVCTDEVADELIGAITTAAHTGLPDAGWIFVSEVTTAIEIR
;
A
#
# COMPACT_ATOMS: atom_id res chain seq x y z
N MET A 1 -0.42 -15.97 9.72
CA MET A 1 0.16 -14.62 9.51
C MET A 1 -0.19 -14.20 8.11
N LYS A 2 -0.34 -12.89 7.89
CA LYS A 2 -0.62 -12.31 6.57
C LYS A 2 0.48 -11.37 6.12
N GLU A 3 0.73 -11.35 4.82
CA GLU A 3 1.39 -10.25 4.14
C GLU A 3 0.31 -9.36 3.54
N ILE A 4 0.39 -8.05 3.82
CA ILE A 4 -0.48 -7.03 3.22
C ILE A 4 0.37 -6.23 2.24
N LYS A 5 -0.04 -6.22 0.97
CA LYS A 5 0.59 -5.47 -0.12
C LYS A 5 -0.41 -4.46 -0.68
N ALA A 6 -0.17 -3.18 -0.43
CA ALA A 6 -1.06 -2.10 -0.83
C ALA A 6 -0.41 -1.19 -1.89
N PHE A 7 -1.13 -0.94 -2.97
CA PHE A 7 -0.78 0.02 -4.02
C PHE A 7 -1.59 1.29 -3.78
N ILE A 8 -0.90 2.38 -3.46
CA ILE A 8 -1.50 3.61 -2.92
C ILE A 8 -1.11 4.79 -3.80
N ARG A 9 -2.05 5.71 -4.07
CA ARG A 9 -1.76 6.95 -4.80
C ARG A 9 -0.70 7.78 -4.08
N GLN A 10 0.18 8.42 -4.86
CA GLN A 10 1.32 9.18 -4.33
C GLN A 10 0.93 10.20 -3.24
N HIS A 11 -0.19 10.90 -3.40
CA HIS A 11 -0.65 11.91 -2.45
C HIS A 11 -1.31 11.35 -1.18
N ARG A 12 -1.48 10.02 -1.06
CA ARG A 12 -2.11 9.35 0.09
C ARG A 12 -1.14 8.58 0.98
N ILE A 13 0.06 8.27 0.50
CA ILE A 13 1.02 7.44 1.28
C ILE A 13 1.34 8.04 2.66
N ALA A 14 1.45 9.36 2.77
CA ALA A 14 1.73 10.02 4.03
C ALA A 14 0.63 9.77 5.08
N ASN A 15 -0.65 9.81 4.64
CA ASN A 15 -1.79 9.52 5.51
C ASN A 15 -1.80 8.06 5.95
N VAL A 16 -1.48 7.13 5.04
CA VAL A 16 -1.40 5.69 5.36
C VAL A 16 -0.28 5.42 6.36
N LEU A 17 0.91 6.00 6.16
CA LEU A 17 2.02 5.86 7.09
C LEU A 17 1.69 6.44 8.46
N GLN A 18 0.95 7.54 8.53
CA GLN A 18 0.50 8.10 9.80
C GLN A 18 -0.50 7.15 10.50
N ALA A 19 -1.50 6.64 9.79
CA ALA A 19 -2.47 5.70 10.37
C ALA A 19 -1.78 4.46 10.93
N LEU A 20 -0.79 3.90 10.23
CA LEU A 20 -0.01 2.77 10.73
C LEU A 20 0.78 3.12 12.00
N ARG A 21 1.36 4.33 12.08
CA ARG A 21 2.07 4.78 13.30
C ARG A 21 1.12 4.87 14.49
N ASP A 22 -0.10 5.35 14.27
CA ASP A 22 -1.11 5.48 15.32
C ASP A 22 -1.54 4.10 15.83
N LEU A 23 -1.73 3.12 14.93
CA LEU A 23 -2.02 1.73 15.31
C LEU A 23 -0.86 1.10 16.10
N LYS A 24 0.38 1.37 15.71
CA LYS A 24 1.55 0.89 16.46
C LYS A 24 1.64 1.49 17.86
N ALA A 25 1.22 2.74 18.02
CA ALA A 25 1.10 3.36 19.35
C ALA A 25 -0.05 2.76 20.18
N ALA A 26 -1.06 2.19 19.53
CA ALA A 26 -2.16 1.43 20.14
C ALA A 26 -1.82 -0.06 20.36
N ASP A 27 -0.53 -0.43 20.31
CA ASP A 27 -0.01 -1.79 20.55
C ASP A 27 -0.44 -2.84 19.52
N ILE A 28 -0.84 -2.41 18.31
CA ILE A 28 -1.12 -3.31 17.19
C ILE A 28 0.19 -3.71 16.54
N SER A 29 0.49 -5.01 16.61
CA SER A 29 1.76 -5.56 16.17
C SER A 29 1.77 -5.92 14.69
N TYR A 30 2.67 -5.26 13.95
CA TYR A 30 3.02 -5.60 12.58
C TYR A 30 4.52 -5.34 12.36
N HIS A 31 5.09 -6.00 11.36
CA HIS A 31 6.52 -6.07 11.12
C HIS A 31 6.87 -5.71 9.68
N ASN A 32 8.14 -5.33 9.48
CA ASN A 32 8.74 -5.15 8.16
C ASN A 32 7.94 -4.23 7.22
N ILE A 33 7.56 -3.03 7.68
CA ILE A 33 7.00 -2.02 6.77
C ILE A 33 8.07 -1.65 5.75
N THR A 34 7.76 -1.85 4.48
CA THR A 34 8.58 -1.38 3.35
C THR A 34 7.72 -0.58 2.40
N VAL A 35 8.31 0.45 1.80
CA VAL A 35 7.66 1.32 0.82
C VAL A 35 8.56 1.44 -0.39
N SER A 36 8.01 1.16 -1.56
CA SER A 36 8.70 1.29 -2.85
C SER A 36 7.85 2.13 -3.79
N GLN A 37 8.48 3.04 -4.53
CA GLN A 37 7.79 3.73 -5.62
C GLN A 37 7.65 2.78 -6.80
N VAL A 38 6.45 2.70 -7.38
CA VAL A 38 6.14 1.84 -8.52
C VAL A 38 5.41 2.64 -9.60
N GLN A 39 5.47 2.14 -10.83
CA GLN A 39 4.76 2.72 -11.97
C GLN A 39 3.68 1.75 -12.41
N ARG A 40 2.44 2.23 -12.51
CA ARG A 40 1.31 1.45 -13.01
C ARG A 40 1.01 1.87 -14.46
N PRO A 41 1.25 0.99 -15.46
CA PRO A 41 0.83 1.22 -16.85
C PRO A 41 -0.67 0.92 -17.02
N LEU A 42 -1.21 1.22 -18.22
CA LEU A 42 -2.58 0.90 -18.62
C LEU A 42 -3.67 1.56 -17.75
N VAL A 43 -3.44 2.79 -17.30
CA VAL A 43 -4.42 3.51 -16.46
C VAL A 43 -5.47 4.21 -17.31
N SER A 44 -6.74 4.09 -16.90
CA SER A 44 -7.89 4.77 -17.49
C SER A 44 -8.18 6.13 -16.80
N GLU A 45 -8.52 7.12 -17.62
CA GLU A 45 -9.34 8.33 -17.42
C GLU A 45 -8.85 9.67 -16.79
N ASP A 46 -7.72 9.78 -16.09
CA ASP A 46 -7.21 11.12 -15.66
C ASP A 46 -5.83 11.47 -16.26
N PRO A 47 -5.79 12.23 -17.38
CA PRO A 47 -4.55 12.67 -18.01
C PRO A 47 -3.65 13.52 -17.11
N ALA A 48 -4.20 14.20 -16.11
CA ALA A 48 -3.43 15.10 -15.24
C ALA A 48 -2.51 14.34 -14.27
N GLN A 49 -2.78 13.06 -14.04
CA GLN A 49 -2.01 12.22 -13.11
C GLN A 49 -1.10 11.22 -13.84
N GLN A 50 -1.10 11.26 -15.18
CA GLN A 50 -0.31 10.41 -16.03
C GLN A 50 0.96 11.13 -16.47
N HIS A 51 2.06 10.39 -16.56
CA HIS A 51 3.25 10.82 -17.28
C HIS A 51 3.73 9.67 -18.18
N TYR A 52 4.47 10.02 -19.23
CA TYR A 52 4.97 9.03 -20.16
C TYR A 52 6.32 8.48 -19.69
N ALA A 53 6.37 7.18 -19.39
CA ALA A 53 7.60 6.52 -19.03
C ALA A 53 8.31 6.00 -20.29
N MET A 54 9.46 6.60 -20.62
CA MET A 54 10.25 6.25 -21.81
C MET A 54 10.70 4.78 -21.78
N ASP A 55 11.11 4.28 -20.62
CA ASP A 55 11.62 2.91 -20.47
C ASP A 55 10.53 1.84 -20.69
N LEU A 56 9.27 2.21 -20.47
CA LEU A 56 8.11 1.34 -20.68
C LEU A 56 7.38 1.61 -22.00
N ALA A 57 7.72 2.71 -22.70
CA ALA A 57 7.01 3.23 -23.86
C ALA A 57 5.49 3.39 -23.63
N GLU A 58 5.08 3.72 -22.39
CA GLU A 58 3.69 3.73 -21.96
C GLU A 58 3.35 4.93 -21.07
N ALA A 59 2.06 5.30 -21.06
CA ALA A 59 1.53 6.21 -20.06
C ALA A 59 1.38 5.48 -18.72
N VAL A 60 1.97 6.05 -17.67
CA VAL A 60 1.98 5.46 -16.33
C VAL A 60 1.51 6.44 -15.27
N VAL A 61 1.03 5.88 -14.17
CA VAL A 61 0.77 6.62 -12.93
C VAL A 61 1.75 6.17 -11.85
N SER A 62 2.30 7.15 -11.13
CA SER A 62 3.16 6.89 -9.98
C SER A 62 2.33 6.48 -8.76
N GLU A 63 2.67 5.34 -8.17
CA GLU A 63 2.06 4.81 -6.96
C GLU A 63 3.15 4.42 -5.96
N TYR A 64 2.77 4.24 -4.71
CA TYR A 64 3.60 3.59 -3.70
C TYR A 64 3.06 2.19 -3.43
N LYS A 65 3.95 1.21 -3.53
CA LYS A 65 3.73 -0.13 -2.99
C LYS A 65 4.20 -0.14 -1.54
N LEU A 66 3.27 -0.40 -0.64
CA LEU A 66 3.49 -0.64 0.78
C LEU A 66 3.38 -2.15 1.02
N ASP A 67 4.38 -2.75 1.64
CA ASP A 67 4.34 -4.14 2.10
C ASP A 67 4.55 -4.19 3.61
N LEU A 68 3.78 -5.02 4.31
CA LEU A 68 3.97 -5.32 5.74
C LEU A 68 3.50 -6.74 6.06
N VAL A 69 3.99 -7.29 7.18
CA VAL A 69 3.58 -8.60 7.69
C VAL A 69 2.94 -8.46 9.06
N CYS A 70 1.83 -9.14 9.28
CA CYS A 70 1.09 -9.09 10.55
C CYS A 70 0.57 -10.47 10.97
N THR A 71 0.07 -10.57 12.20
CA THR A 71 -0.67 -11.76 12.63
C THR A 71 -2.07 -11.77 12.00
N ASP A 72 -2.76 -12.90 12.07
CA ASP A 72 -4.07 -13.04 11.42
C ASP A 72 -5.14 -12.22 12.14
N GLU A 73 -4.99 -12.01 13.46
CA GLU A 73 -5.94 -11.32 14.32
C GLU A 73 -6.06 -9.83 14.01
N VAL A 74 -4.97 -9.20 13.56
CA VAL A 74 -4.91 -7.75 13.29
C VAL A 74 -5.02 -7.42 11.80
N ALA A 75 -5.11 -8.43 10.93
CA ALA A 75 -5.10 -8.24 9.49
C ALA A 75 -6.27 -7.36 9.01
N ASP A 76 -7.49 -7.66 9.46
CA ASP A 76 -8.69 -6.91 9.06
C ASP A 76 -8.66 -5.46 9.53
N GLU A 77 -8.12 -5.21 10.73
CA GLU A 77 -7.95 -3.86 11.27
C GLU A 77 -6.95 -3.04 10.45
N LEU A 78 -5.81 -3.65 10.10
CA LEU A 78 -4.81 -3.02 9.24
C LEU A 78 -5.35 -2.73 7.84
N ILE A 79 -6.07 -3.67 7.25
CA ILE A 79 -6.73 -3.50 5.94
C ILE A 79 -7.72 -2.34 6.01
N GLY A 80 -8.55 -2.27 7.06
CA GLY A 80 -9.52 -1.20 7.27
C GLY A 80 -8.87 0.18 7.41
N ALA A 81 -7.79 0.28 8.20
CA ALA A 81 -7.05 1.52 8.38
C ALA A 81 -6.36 1.98 7.08
N ILE A 82 -5.69 1.07 6.36
CA ILE A 82 -5.06 1.39 5.07
C ILE A 82 -6.11 1.84 4.06
N THR A 83 -7.23 1.12 3.95
CA THR A 83 -8.32 1.46 3.03
C THR A 83 -8.87 2.85 3.32
N THR A 84 -9.13 3.15 4.59
CA THR A 84 -9.66 4.45 5.02
C THR A 84 -8.68 5.59 4.72
N ALA A 85 -7.40 5.41 5.04
CA ALA A 85 -6.37 6.44 4.84
C ALA A 85 -5.99 6.62 3.35
N ALA A 86 -6.09 5.56 2.55
CA ALA A 86 -5.79 5.57 1.11
C ALA A 86 -6.97 6.05 0.24
N HIS A 87 -8.19 6.08 0.78
CA HIS A 87 -9.39 6.41 0.02
C HIS A 87 -9.29 7.79 -0.65
N THR A 88 -9.47 7.88 -1.96
CA THR A 88 -9.40 9.16 -2.71
C THR A 88 -10.77 9.74 -3.05
N GLY A 89 -11.84 8.94 -2.94
CA GLY A 89 -13.17 9.31 -3.46
C GLY A 89 -13.28 9.17 -4.99
N LEU A 90 -12.25 8.63 -5.66
CA LEU A 90 -12.23 8.34 -7.09
C LEU A 90 -12.27 6.82 -7.31
N PRO A 91 -12.81 6.34 -8.46
CA PRO A 91 -12.97 4.91 -8.74
C PRO A 91 -11.65 4.10 -8.72
N ASP A 92 -10.51 4.74 -8.97
CA ASP A 92 -9.19 4.09 -9.05
C ASP A 92 -8.24 4.52 -7.90
N ALA A 93 -8.63 4.27 -6.66
CA ALA A 93 -7.87 4.68 -5.48
C ALA A 93 -6.63 3.81 -5.18
N GLY A 94 -6.56 2.59 -5.71
CA GLY A 94 -5.49 1.63 -5.44
C GLY A 94 -6.00 0.21 -5.22
N TRP A 95 -5.10 -0.68 -4.81
CA TRP A 95 -5.39 -2.09 -4.55
C TRP A 95 -4.72 -2.57 -3.27
N ILE A 96 -5.35 -3.52 -2.56
CA ILE A 96 -4.72 -4.25 -1.48
C ILE A 96 -4.80 -5.74 -1.81
N PHE A 97 -3.66 -6.42 -1.77
CA PHE A 97 -3.55 -7.86 -1.86
C PHE A 97 -3.13 -8.42 -0.52
N VAL A 98 -3.72 -9.56 -0.16
CA VAL A 98 -3.42 -10.26 1.09
C VAL A 98 -2.98 -11.68 0.75
N SER A 99 -1.82 -12.08 1.27
CA SER A 99 -1.21 -13.39 1.07
C SER A 99 -0.98 -14.08 2.42
N GLU A 100 -1.09 -15.42 2.45
CA GLU A 100 -0.67 -16.20 3.60
C GLU A 100 0.86 -16.17 3.74
N VAL A 101 1.34 -15.93 4.95
CA VAL A 101 2.76 -16.09 5.30
C VAL A 101 2.88 -17.28 6.25
N THR A 102 3.55 -18.33 5.78
CA THR A 102 3.77 -19.55 6.57
C THR A 102 4.88 -19.38 7.60
N THR A 103 5.87 -18.54 7.33
CA THR A 103 7.02 -18.31 8.22
C THR A 103 7.60 -16.93 8.01
N ALA A 104 7.96 -16.25 9.10
CA ALA A 104 8.69 -15.00 9.12
C ALA A 104 9.88 -15.15 10.07
N ILE A 105 11.08 -14.83 9.59
CA ILE A 105 12.33 -14.98 10.36
C ILE A 105 12.99 -13.61 10.43
N GLU A 106 13.18 -13.11 11.64
CA GLU A 106 13.98 -11.91 11.89
C GLU A 106 15.47 -12.27 11.78
N ILE A 107 16.20 -11.58 10.91
CA ILE A 107 17.65 -11.66 10.83
C ILE A 107 18.23 -10.71 11.88
N ARG A 108 19.14 -11.21 12.73
CA ARG A 108 19.83 -10.44 13.77
C ARG A 108 21.27 -10.16 13.40
#